data_AF-A0A6I9SR89-F1
#
_entry.id   AF-A0A6I9SR89-F1
#
_cell.length_a   1.000
_cell.length_b   1.000
_cell.length_c   1.000
_cell.angle_alpha   90.00
_cell.angle_beta   90.00
_cell.angle_gamma   90.00
#
_symmetry.space_group_name_H-M   'P 1'
#
loop_
_entity.id
_entity.type
_entity.pdbx_description
1 polymer ?
#
loop_
_entity_poly.entity_id
_entity_poly.type
_entity_poly.pdbx_seq_one_letter_code
_entity_poly.pdbx_strand_id
1 'polypeptide(L)' 'MDNIVDSLSSAYQEFIAAAAGVLEAKESSGGQKTPATDAALENFKQRWELFRVACDQAEEFVESVKQRIGSECLVDEATG' A
#
# COMPACT_ATOMS: atom_id res chain seq x y z
N MET A 1 0.53 16.32 1.19
CA MET A 1 0.85 15.60 -0.05
C MET A 1 2.04 14.67 0.19
N ASP A 2 3.16 15.14 0.76
CA ASP A 2 4.30 14.27 1.15
C ASP A 2 3.96 13.09 2.06
N ASN A 3 3.06 13.26 3.04
CA ASN A 3 2.74 12.20 3.99
C ASN A 3 2.08 10.95 3.36
N ILE A 4 1.39 11.08 2.22
CA ILE A 4 0.67 9.95 1.59
C ILE A 4 1.66 9.09 0.80
N VAL A 5 2.56 9.73 0.05
CA VAL A 5 3.61 9.03 -0.71
C VAL A 5 4.59 8.34 0.25
N ASP A 6 4.95 9.00 1.35
CA ASP A 6 5.76 8.41 2.43
C ASP A 6 5.07 7.20 3.08
N SER A 7 3.79 7.34 3.45
CA SER A 7 3.00 6.24 4.02
C SER A 7 2.89 5.05 3.08
N LEU A 8 2.65 5.30 1.79
CA LEU A 8 2.59 4.26 0.76
C LEU A 8 3.96 3.57 0.58
N SER A 9 5.04 4.35 0.55
CA SER A 9 6.40 3.83 0.40
C SER A 9 6.79 2.95 1.58
N SER A 10 6.52 3.39 2.80
CA SER A 10 6.76 2.63 4.02
C SER A 10 5.94 1.34 4.05
N ALA A 11 4.63 1.42 3.75
CA ALA A 11 3.76 0.24 3.70
C ALA A 11 4.20 -0.79 2.64
N TYR A 12 4.69 -0.32 1.49
CA TYR A 12 5.26 -1.17 0.46
C TYR A 12 6.52 -1.88 0.95
N GLN A 13 7.44 -1.15 1.59
CA GLN A 13 8.66 -1.75 2.14
C GLN A 13 8.35 -2.81 3.21
N GLU A 14 7.42 -2.52 4.13
CA GLU A 14 6.99 -3.49 5.14
C GLU A 14 6.32 -4.72 4.53
N PHE A 15 5.53 -4.54 3.47
CA PHE A 15 4.93 -5.66 2.73
C PHE A 15 5.98 -6.56 2.08
N ILE A 16 6.98 -5.98 1.40
CA ILE A 16 8.07 -6.74 0.78
C ILE A 16 8.93 -7.45 1.84
N ALA A 17 9.20 -6.78 2.97
CA ALA A 17 9.92 -7.40 4.08
C ALA A 17 9.16 -8.60 4.65
N ALA A 18 7.84 -8.50 4.83
CA ALA A 18 7.03 -9.62 5.28
C ALA A 18 6.99 -10.77 4.25
N ALA A 19 6.99 -10.46 2.95
CA ALA A 19 7.07 -11.47 1.89
C ALA A 19 8.40 -12.23 1.94
N ALA A 20 9.52 -11.52 2.14
CA ALA A 20 10.83 -12.13 2.34
C ALA A 20 10.83 -13.05 3.57
N GLY A 21 10.26 -12.61 4.70
CA GLY A 21 10.14 -13.42 5.91
C GLY A 21 9.37 -14.73 5.70
N VAL A 22 8.34 -14.74 4.84
CA VAL A 22 7.63 -15.98 4.45
C VAL A 22 8.54 -16.93 3.68
N LEU A 23 9.34 -16.41 2.75
CA LEU A 23 10.28 -17.20 1.94
C LEU A 23 11.39 -17.79 2.81
N GLU A 24 11.98 -16.99 3.70
CA GLU A 24 13.01 -17.43 4.65
C GLU A 24 12.47 -18.49 5.62
N ALA A 25 11.25 -18.30 6.14
CA ALA A 25 10.59 -19.28 7.00
C ALA A 25 10.23 -20.57 6.25
N LYS A 26 9.90 -20.48 4.95
CA LYS A 26 9.68 -21.65 4.09
C LYS A 26 10.97 -22.40 3.76
N GLU A 27 12.05 -21.67 3.48
CA GLU A 27 13.36 -22.26 3.19
C GLU A 27 13.89 -22.99 4.42
N SER A 28 13.83 -22.33 5.58
CA SER A 28 14.26 -22.90 6.87
C SER A 28 13.47 -24.15 7.27
N SER A 29 12.20 -24.25 6.85
CA SER A 29 11.36 -25.42 7.12
C SER A 29 11.46 -26.52 6.06
N GLY A 30 12.31 -26.37 5.04
CA GLY A 30 12.37 -27.31 3.92
C GLY A 30 11.05 -27.41 3.14
N GLY A 31 10.27 -26.32 3.12
CA GLY A 31 8.95 -26.27 2.49
C GLY A 31 7.81 -26.85 3.33
N GLN A 32 8.09 -27.37 4.54
CA GLN A 32 7.06 -27.89 5.43
C GLN A 32 6.25 -26.76 6.07
N LYS A 33 4.96 -27.00 6.30
CA LYS A 33 4.12 -26.08 7.08
C LYS A 33 4.51 -26.20 8.55
N THR A 34 5.09 -25.14 9.09
CA THR A 34 5.50 -25.05 10.50
C THR A 34 4.78 -23.87 11.18
N PRO A 35 4.77 -23.82 12.53
CA PRO A 35 4.26 -22.65 13.25
C PRO A 35 4.97 -21.35 12.84
N ALA A 36 6.27 -21.42 12.53
CA ALA A 36 7.04 -20.27 12.05
C ALA A 36 6.58 -19.80 10.67
N THR A 37 6.33 -20.73 9.75
CA THR A 37 5.77 -20.40 8.42
C THR A 37 4.35 -19.85 8.54
N ASP A 38 3.53 -20.35 9.46
CA ASP A 38 2.17 -19.87 9.70
C ASP A 38 2.16 -18.45 10.24
N ALA A 39 3.00 -18.16 11.26
CA ALA A 39 3.18 -16.82 11.81
C ALA A 39 3.70 -15.82 10.75
N ALA A 40 4.64 -16.23 9.90
CA ALA A 40 5.12 -15.39 8.80
C ALA A 40 4.02 -15.09 7.78
N LEU A 41 3.16 -16.07 7.47
CA LEU A 41 2.03 -15.89 6.56
C LEU A 41 0.95 -14.97 7.14
N GLU A 42 0.66 -15.07 8.44
CA GLU A 42 -0.25 -14.13 9.11
C GLU A 42 0.31 -12.71 9.10
N ASN A 43 1.61 -12.54 9.37
CA ASN A 43 2.26 -11.24 9.29
C ASN A 43 2.20 -10.66 7.87
N PHE A 44 2.49 -11.47 6.85
CA PHE A 44 2.38 -11.07 5.45
C PHE A 44 0.96 -10.61 5.09
N LYS A 45 -0.08 -11.34 5.52
CA LYS A 45 -1.47 -10.93 5.29
C LYS A 45 -1.77 -9.58 5.93
N GLN A 46 -1.36 -9.36 7.17
CA GLN A 46 -1.56 -8.08 7.85
C GLN A 46 -0.86 -6.94 7.12
N ARG A 47 0.39 -7.13 6.67
CA ARG A 47 1.14 -6.10 5.93
C ARG A 47 0.56 -5.84 4.55
N TRP A 48 0.05 -6.89 3.89
CA TRP A 48 -0.69 -6.75 2.62
C TRP A 48 -1.96 -5.91 2.78
N GLU A 49 -2.74 -6.15 3.82
CA GLU A 49 -3.97 -5.37 4.09
C GLU A 49 -3.64 -3.89 4.33
N LEU A 50 -2.61 -3.60 5.12
CA LEU A 50 -2.15 -2.23 5.35
C LEU A 50 -1.66 -1.55 4.06
N PHE A 51 -0.89 -2.25 3.25
CA PHE A 51 -0.45 -1.75 1.94
C PHE A 51 -1.65 -1.46 1.03
N ARG A 52 -2.65 -2.34 1.01
CA ARG A 52 -3.88 -2.13 0.23
C ARG A 52 -4.61 -0.85 0.65
N VAL A 53 -4.77 -0.63 1.94
CA VAL A 53 -5.38 0.60 2.48
C VAL A 53 -4.58 1.84 2.09
N ALA A 54 -3.25 1.78 2.12
CA ALA A 54 -2.41 2.89 1.66
C ALA A 54 -2.57 3.16 0.16
N CYS A 55 -2.76 2.12 -0.66
CA CYS A 55 -3.08 2.28 -2.09
C CYS A 55 -4.45 2.93 -2.32
N ASP A 56 -5.50 2.50 -1.61
CA ASP A 56 -6.83 3.14 -1.66
C ASP A 56 -6.72 4.64 -1.32
N GLN A 57 -6.03 4.99 -0.24
CA GLN A 57 -5.82 6.39 0.15
C GLN A 57 -5.04 7.21 -0.89
N ALA A 58 -4.05 6.60 -1.54
CA ALA A 58 -3.30 7.24 -2.61
C ALA A 58 -4.17 7.48 -3.86
N GLU A 59 -5.06 6.54 -4.19
CA GLU A 59 -6.02 6.68 -5.29
C GLU A 59 -7.05 7.79 -5.00
N GLU A 60 -7.63 7.82 -3.81
CA GLU A 60 -8.54 8.90 -3.37
C GLU A 60 -7.87 10.27 -3.44
N PHE A 61 -6.59 10.34 -3.08
CA PHE A 61 -5.81 11.56 -3.18
C PHE A 61 -5.64 12.03 -4.63
N VAL A 62 -5.31 11.11 -5.54
CA VAL A 62 -5.18 11.42 -6.97
C VAL A 62 -6.52 11.89 -7.55
N GLU A 63 -7.63 11.24 -7.19
CA GLU A 63 -8.97 11.66 -7.60
C GLU A 63 -9.33 13.04 -7.04
N SER A 64 -9.00 13.32 -5.77
CA SER A 64 -9.17 14.64 -5.16
C SER A 64 -8.38 15.73 -5.89
N VAL A 65 -7.12 15.45 -6.25
CA VAL A 65 -6.28 16.38 -7.03
C VAL A 65 -6.87 16.59 -8.43
N LYS A 66 -7.34 15.53 -9.10
CA LYS A 66 -8.00 15.62 -10.41
C LYS A 66 -9.26 16.48 -10.36
N GLN A 67 -10.11 16.31 -9.34
CA GLN A 67 -11.29 17.14 -9.13
C GLN A 67 -10.93 18.61 -8.88
N ARG A 68 -9.88 18.88 -8.10
CA ARG A 68 -9.40 20.24 -7.86
C ARG A 68 -8.95 20.94 -9.15
N ILE A 69 -8.10 20.28 -9.92
CA ILE A 69 -7.62 20.79 -11.21
C ILE A 69 -8.78 20.95 -12.21
N GLY A 70 -9.70 19.97 -12.28
CA GLY A 70 -10.87 20.03 -13.16
C GLY A 70 -11.87 21.11 -12.76
N SER A 71 -12.02 21.38 -11.47
CA SER A 71 -12.89 22.45 -10.97
C SER A 71 -12.28 23.85 -11.16
N GLU A 72 -10.95 23.98 -11.14
CA GLU A 72 -10.25 25.24 -11.51
C GLU A 72 -10.39 25.56 -13.02
N CYS A 73 -10.82 24.61 -13.85
CA CYS A 73 -11.03 24.81 -15.30
C CYS A 73 -12.45 25.30 -15.66
N LEU A 74 -13.47 25.07 -14.82
CA LEU A 74 -14.87 25.43 -15.13
C LEU A 74 -15.32 26.81 -14.65
N VAL A 75 -14.48 27.56 -13.93
CA VAL A 75 -14.87 28.85 -13.33
C VAL A 75 -14.38 30.06 -14.14
N ASP A 76 -13.51 29.88 -15.13
CA ASP A 76 -12.99 31.01 -15.94
C ASP A 76 -13.83 31.32 -17.20
N GLU A 77 -14.71 30.41 -17.64
CA GLU A 77 -15.49 30.57 -18.89
C GLU A 77 -16.90 31.16 -18.70
N ALA A 78 -17.20 31.83 -17.58
CA ALA A 78 -18.50 32.49 -17.36
C ALA A 78 -18.39 33.97 -16.96
N THR A 79 -17.27 34.63 -17.22
CA THR A 79 -17.17 36.10 -17.09
C THR A 79 -16.33 36.69 -18.22
N GLY A 80 -16.92 36.73 -19.42
CA GLY A 80 -16.40 37.42 -20.60
C GLY A 80 -17.49 37.70 -21.61
#